data_AF-A0A368YZZ4-F1
#
_entry.id   AF-A0A368YZZ4-F1
#
_cell.length_a   1.000
_cell.length_b   1.000
_cell.length_c   1.000
_cell.angle_alpha   90.00
_cell.angle_beta   90.00
_cell.angle_gamma   90.00
#
_symmetry.space_group_name_H-M   'P 1'
#
loop_
_entity.id
_entity.type
_entity.pdbx_description
1 polymer ?
#
loop_
_entity_poly.entity_id
_entity_poly.type
_entity_poly.pdbx_seq_one_letter_code
_entity_poly.pdbx_strand_id
1 'polypeptide(L)'
;MISLLQQTAPAVVENTETVVSTESAEAAGHGADAAHAVAGAADAAHAAAGHAASAPGMPQLDFTTFGNQIFWLLVVLAVIYWVLSRIALPRIGGVISDRQGAITGDLMAAEEFKHKAKEAEAAYDKALADARAEANKIVAANKAEIQKELNAAIAHADAEIGARAAESEKRIGEIRASAVEDARSVARDVTAALVESFGGKSDQNLVNEAVDQRLKGALQ
;
A
#
# COMPACT_ATOMS: atom_id res chain seq x y z
N MET A 1 -28.09 11.48 -19.43
CA MET A 1 -27.44 10.45 -18.60
C MET A 1 -25.94 10.76 -18.46
N ILE A 2 -25.62 11.99 -18.05
CA ILE A 2 -24.26 12.51 -17.79
C ILE A 2 -24.45 13.51 -16.64
N SER A 3 -24.65 13.03 -15.42
CA SER A 3 -24.69 13.86 -14.20
C SER A 3 -24.74 12.97 -12.96
N LEU A 4 -23.67 12.19 -12.70
CA LEU A 4 -23.60 11.36 -11.48
C LEU A 4 -22.17 11.02 -11.01
N LEU A 5 -21.15 11.77 -11.42
CA LEU A 5 -19.74 11.51 -11.05
C LEU A 5 -19.05 12.67 -10.33
N GLN A 6 -19.79 13.51 -9.60
CA GLN A 6 -19.19 14.58 -8.81
C GLN A 6 -19.55 14.52 -7.32
N GLN A 7 -19.60 13.30 -6.78
CA GLN A 7 -19.69 13.08 -5.33
C GLN A 7 -18.83 11.86 -4.97
N THR A 8 -17.60 12.10 -4.51
CA THR A 8 -16.84 11.34 -3.48
C THR A 8 -15.35 11.65 -3.56
N ALA A 9 -14.93 12.72 -2.89
CA ALA A 9 -13.58 12.87 -2.35
C ALA A 9 -13.64 13.77 -1.12
N PRO A 10 -13.33 13.30 0.10
CA PRO A 10 -13.03 14.18 1.20
C PRO A 10 -11.55 14.55 1.14
N ALA A 11 -11.24 15.70 0.53
CA ALA A 11 -9.94 16.34 0.71
C ALA A 11 -9.95 16.99 2.11
N VAL A 12 -9.40 16.22 3.05
CA VAL A 12 -8.80 16.69 4.30
C VAL A 12 -7.69 17.71 3.95
N VAL A 13 -7.46 18.66 4.86
CA VAL A 13 -6.46 19.74 4.83
C VAL A 13 -6.94 21.05 4.22
N GLU A 14 -7.70 21.82 5.01
CA GLU A 14 -7.53 23.28 5.17
C GLU A 14 -8.39 23.75 6.35
N ASN A 15 -7.81 23.79 7.55
CA ASN A 15 -8.23 24.66 8.65
C ASN A 15 -7.25 24.48 9.82
N THR A 16 -6.16 25.24 9.81
CA THR A 16 -5.24 25.36 10.97
C THR A 16 -4.92 26.81 11.30
N GLU A 17 -5.67 27.77 10.77
CA GLU A 17 -5.66 29.13 11.30
C GLU A 17 -7.08 29.52 11.69
N THR A 18 -7.19 30.23 12.82
CA THR A 18 -8.39 30.89 13.37
C THR A 18 -9.39 30.05 14.17
N VAL A 19 -8.99 29.49 15.32
CA VAL A 19 -9.90 29.36 16.49
C VAL A 19 -9.14 29.61 17.80
N VAL A 20 -8.76 30.86 18.06
CA VAL A 20 -8.63 31.40 19.44
C VAL A 20 -9.01 32.87 19.37
N SER A 21 -10.15 33.22 19.99
CA SER A 21 -10.85 34.52 20.12
C SER A 21 -12.26 34.31 19.54
N THR A 22 -13.37 34.31 20.28
CA THR A 22 -13.76 35.13 21.44
C THR A 22 -15.04 34.53 22.06
N GLU A 23 -15.45 35.07 23.22
CA GLU A 23 -16.67 34.80 24.04
C GLU A 23 -16.55 33.63 25.03
N SER A 24 -16.64 33.86 26.35
CA SER A 24 -17.76 34.55 26.99
C SER A 24 -17.32 35.56 28.06
N ALA A 25 -17.88 36.76 27.96
CA ALA A 25 -17.89 37.76 29.02
C ALA A 25 -18.98 37.42 30.04
N GLU A 26 -18.67 37.50 31.34
CA GLU A 26 -19.58 38.16 32.29
C GLU A 26 -18.84 38.63 33.58
N ALA A 27 -18.90 39.94 33.76
CA ALA A 27 -18.95 40.76 34.97
C ALA A 27 -18.07 40.45 36.21
N ALA A 28 -17.05 41.30 36.35
CA ALA A 28 -16.81 42.20 37.49
C ALA A 28 -17.31 41.80 38.90
N GLY A 29 -16.36 41.63 39.82
CA GLY A 29 -16.64 41.65 41.25
C GLY A 29 -15.41 41.38 42.11
N HIS A 30 -14.77 42.45 42.57
CA HIS A 30 -14.19 42.64 43.91
C HIS A 30 -13.41 41.49 44.59
N GLY A 31 -12.19 41.83 45.01
CA GLY A 31 -11.55 41.25 46.19
C GLY A 31 -10.13 40.74 45.91
N ALA A 32 -9.15 41.63 45.73
CA ALA A 32 -8.25 41.99 46.83
C ALA A 32 -8.69 41.50 48.22
N ASP A 33 -7.75 40.88 48.93
CA ASP A 33 -7.82 40.38 50.31
C ASP A 33 -8.42 38.97 50.52
N ALA A 34 -7.57 37.95 50.36
CA ALA A 34 -7.54 36.84 51.31
C ALA A 34 -6.46 37.13 52.35
N ALA A 35 -6.88 38.00 53.27
CA ALA A 35 -6.32 38.32 54.57
C ALA A 35 -5.24 37.35 55.08
N HIS A 36 -4.07 37.93 55.31
CA HIS A 36 -3.18 37.54 56.38
C HIS A 36 -3.97 37.66 57.70
N ALA A 37 -4.69 36.61 58.09
CA ALA A 37 -5.34 36.51 59.38
C ALA A 37 -4.28 36.28 60.46
N VAL A 38 -3.53 37.34 60.80
CA VAL A 38 -3.01 37.51 62.15
C VAL A 38 -4.17 38.10 62.96
N ALA A 39 -4.95 37.21 63.57
CA ALA A 39 -5.85 37.59 64.64
C ALA A 39 -5.94 36.46 65.66
N GLY A 40 -5.24 36.68 66.77
CA GLY A 40 -5.70 36.22 68.08
C GLY A 40 -5.03 34.97 68.63
N ALA A 41 -3.92 35.17 69.36
CA ALA A 41 -3.75 34.60 70.70
C ALA A 41 -2.43 35.08 71.33
N ALA A 42 -2.39 36.36 71.73
CA ALA A 42 -1.54 36.91 72.79
C ALA A 42 -1.98 38.38 72.90
N ASP A 43 -2.39 38.94 74.02
CA ASP A 43 -2.26 38.50 75.39
C ASP A 43 -3.41 39.20 76.13
N ALA A 44 -4.19 38.43 76.89
CA ALA A 44 -5.02 39.02 77.92
C ALA A 44 -4.04 39.73 78.86
N ALA A 45 -4.13 41.06 78.94
CA ALA A 45 -3.50 41.84 79.98
C ALA A 45 -4.09 41.37 81.32
N HIS A 46 -3.55 40.28 81.85
CA HIS A 46 -3.87 39.78 83.16
C HIS A 46 -3.05 40.59 84.14
N ALA A 47 -3.75 41.49 84.83
CA ALA A 47 -3.26 42.13 86.02
C ALA A 47 -2.71 41.06 86.98
N ALA A 48 -1.41 41.10 87.26
CA ALA A 48 -0.83 40.47 88.42
C ALA A 48 0.16 41.45 89.04
N ALA A 49 -0.33 42.15 90.04
CA ALA A 49 0.48 42.89 90.98
C ALA A 49 1.44 41.93 91.72
N GLY A 50 2.67 42.40 91.94
CA GLY A 50 3.55 41.94 93.01
C GLY A 50 4.59 40.90 92.61
N HIS A 51 5.84 41.33 92.41
CA HIS A 51 6.88 41.26 93.45
C HIS A 51 8.21 41.68 92.84
N ALA A 52 8.77 42.78 93.35
CA ALA A 52 10.10 43.24 93.05
C ALA A 52 11.13 42.42 93.87
N ALA A 53 12.06 41.76 93.19
CA ALA A 53 13.38 41.45 93.72
C ALA A 53 14.37 41.29 92.54
N SER A 54 15.43 42.08 92.57
CA SER A 54 16.34 42.37 91.46
C SER A 54 17.30 41.23 91.07
N ALA A 55 17.45 41.01 89.76
CA ALA A 55 18.71 41.07 89.02
C ALA A 55 18.41 41.28 87.52
N PRO A 56 18.86 42.37 86.85
CA PRO A 56 18.53 42.62 85.46
C PRO A 56 19.49 41.84 84.55
N GLY A 57 19.29 40.52 84.48
CA GLY A 57 19.66 39.78 83.28
C GLY A 57 18.65 40.14 82.20
N MET A 58 19.10 40.39 80.97
CA MET A 58 18.21 40.68 79.85
C MET A 58 17.03 39.68 79.87
N PRO A 59 15.76 40.12 79.95
CA PRO A 59 14.59 39.25 80.20
C PRO A 59 14.36 38.15 79.15
N GLN A 60 15.20 38.09 78.11
CA GLN A 60 15.27 37.08 77.07
C GLN A 60 16.04 35.81 77.46
N LEU A 61 16.87 35.84 78.52
CA LEU A 61 17.75 34.72 78.93
C LEU A 61 17.34 34.11 80.29
N ASP A 62 16.05 34.11 80.61
CA ASP A 62 15.54 33.44 81.81
C ASP A 62 15.31 31.94 81.55
N PHE A 63 16.29 31.13 81.98
CA PHE A 63 16.31 29.67 81.83
C PHE A 63 15.15 28.95 82.54
N THR A 64 14.41 29.60 83.43
CA THR A 64 13.25 29.00 84.11
C THR A 64 12.11 28.68 83.14
N THR A 65 12.01 29.39 82.02
CA THR A 65 10.97 29.19 80.98
C THR A 65 11.38 28.20 79.88
N PHE A 66 12.68 27.88 79.78
CA PHE A 66 13.22 27.05 78.70
C PHE A 66 12.68 25.61 78.73
N GLY A 67 12.42 25.04 79.91
CA GLY A 67 11.85 23.69 80.01
C GLY A 67 10.48 23.57 79.35
N ASN A 68 9.60 24.56 79.56
CA ASN A 68 8.28 24.59 78.93
C ASN A 68 8.39 24.84 77.41
N GLN A 69 9.27 25.73 76.97
CA GLN A 69 9.52 25.99 75.54
C GLN A 69 10.06 24.75 74.82
N ILE A 70 11.04 24.06 75.40
CA ILE A 70 11.62 22.83 74.85
C ILE A 70 10.58 21.71 74.80
N PHE A 71 9.74 21.57 75.84
CA PHE A 71 8.66 20.59 75.84
C PHE A 71 7.69 20.82 74.66
N TRP A 72 7.20 22.05 74.48
CA TRP A 72 6.32 22.37 73.36
C TRP A 72 7.02 22.27 72.00
N LEU A 73 8.31 22.62 71.91
CA LEU A 73 9.10 22.42 70.70
C LEU A 73 9.12 20.94 70.32
N LEU A 74 9.41 20.04 71.27
CA LEU A 74 9.41 18.60 71.00
C LEU A 74 8.01 18.07 70.64
N VAL A 75 6.96 18.57 71.29
CA VAL A 75 5.58 18.20 70.96
C VAL A 75 5.23 18.62 69.53
N VAL A 76 5.49 19.86 69.15
CA VAL A 76 5.22 20.36 67.79
C VAL A 76 6.09 19.66 66.76
N LEU A 77 7.37 19.43 67.06
CA LEU A 77 8.27 18.69 66.19
C LEU A 77 7.77 17.26 65.96
N ALA A 78 7.32 16.57 67.02
CA ALA A 78 6.77 15.23 66.92
C ALA A 78 5.48 15.21 66.09
N VAL A 79 4.58 16.19 66.27
CA VAL A 79 3.36 16.33 65.48
C VAL A 79 3.69 16.58 64.00
N ILE A 80 4.58 17.53 63.69
CA ILE A 80 5.00 17.81 62.30
C ILE A 80 5.66 16.58 61.68
N TYR A 81 6.57 15.91 62.41
CA TYR A 81 7.21 14.69 61.95
C TYR A 81 6.19 13.60 61.62
N TRP A 82 5.20 13.40 62.50
CA TRP A 82 4.13 12.42 62.28
C TRP A 82 3.28 12.76 61.04
N VAL A 83 2.91 14.02 60.85
CA VAL A 83 2.16 14.49 59.67
C VAL A 83 2.97 14.31 58.39
N LEU A 84 4.25 14.71 58.37
CA LEU A 84 5.11 14.57 57.20
C LEU A 84 5.33 13.09 56.85
N SER A 85 5.62 12.27 57.85
CA SER A 85 5.84 10.84 57.68
C SER A 85 4.58 10.14 57.15
N ARG A 86 3.41 10.47 57.69
CA ARG A 86 2.19 9.72 57.39
C ARG A 86 1.35 10.28 56.23
N ILE A 87 1.49 11.56 55.90
CA ILE A 87 0.65 12.25 54.88
C ILE A 87 1.48 12.82 53.73
N ALA A 88 2.54 13.59 54.01
CA ALA A 88 3.27 14.31 52.95
C ALA A 88 4.12 13.37 52.09
N LEU A 89 4.96 12.53 52.72
CA LEU A 89 5.80 11.56 52.02
C LEU A 89 5.01 10.54 51.17
N PRO A 90 3.93 9.90 51.67
CA PRO A 90 3.18 8.95 50.85
C PRO A 90 2.46 9.61 49.67
N ARG A 91 2.04 10.87 49.78
CA ARG A 91 1.42 11.59 48.65
C ARG A 91 2.42 11.87 47.53
N ILE A 92 3.64 12.29 47.87
CA ILE A 92 4.70 12.53 46.88
C ILE A 92 5.15 11.21 46.24
N GLY A 93 5.26 10.14 47.03
CA GLY A 93 5.57 8.79 46.54
C GLY A 93 4.54 8.27 45.53
N GLY A 94 3.25 8.51 45.78
CA GLY A 94 2.17 8.16 44.85
C GLY A 94 2.33 8.80 43.46
N VAL A 95 2.54 10.12 43.41
CA VAL A 95 2.71 10.84 42.12
C VAL A 95 3.92 10.36 41.32
N ILE A 96 5.03 10.04 42.00
CA ILE A 96 6.22 9.49 41.34
C ILE A 96 5.93 8.10 40.78
N SER A 97 5.28 7.24 41.56
CA SER A 97 4.87 5.91 41.13
C SER A 97 3.89 5.96 39.96
N ASP A 98 2.92 6.87 39.97
CA ASP A 98 1.95 7.04 38.88
C ASP A 98 2.65 7.46 37.59
N ARG A 99 3.60 8.41 37.66
CA ARG A 99 4.40 8.84 36.50
C ARG A 99 5.29 7.72 35.98
N GLN A 100 5.96 6.98 36.86
CA GLN A 100 6.77 5.82 36.47
C GLN A 100 5.91 4.73 35.83
N GLY A 101 4.72 4.48 36.36
CA GLY A 101 3.74 3.56 35.80
C GLY A 101 3.27 3.99 34.41
N ALA A 102 2.93 5.26 34.23
CA ALA A 102 2.56 5.82 32.93
C ALA A 102 3.70 5.71 31.90
N ILE A 103 4.92 6.12 32.26
CA ILE A 103 6.09 6.03 31.37
C ILE A 103 6.37 4.57 30.98
N THR A 104 6.29 3.65 31.94
CA THR A 104 6.53 2.22 31.66
C THR A 104 5.42 1.66 30.77
N GLY A 105 4.16 2.03 31.02
CA GLY A 105 3.03 1.65 30.18
C GLY A 105 3.16 2.17 28.76
N ASP A 106 3.55 3.44 28.60
CA ASP A 106 3.76 4.07 27.30
C ASP A 106 4.96 3.43 26.56
N LEU A 107 6.03 3.10 27.27
CA LEU A 107 7.19 2.41 26.70
C LEU A 107 6.80 1.01 26.20
N MET A 108 6.07 0.24 27.02
CA MET A 108 5.59 -1.08 26.62
C MET A 108 4.64 -1.00 25.43
N ALA A 109 3.72 -0.02 25.40
CA ALA A 109 2.83 0.20 24.27
C ALA A 109 3.61 0.56 23.00
N ALA A 110 4.62 1.42 23.10
CA ALA A 110 5.48 1.78 21.98
C ALA A 110 6.29 0.59 21.45
N GLU A 111 6.83 -0.26 22.33
CA GLU A 111 7.52 -1.49 21.94
C GLU A 111 6.58 -2.49 21.26
N GLU A 112 5.37 -2.66 21.79
CA GLU A 112 4.34 -3.50 21.19
C GLU A 112 3.92 -3.00 19.80
N PHE A 113 3.71 -1.69 19.63
CA PHE A 113 3.42 -1.11 18.32
C PHE A 113 4.59 -1.26 17.35
N LYS A 114 5.83 -1.13 17.84
CA LYS A 114 7.03 -1.37 17.03
C LYS A 114 7.14 -2.83 16.61
N HIS A 115 6.80 -3.77 17.49
CA HIS A 115 6.78 -5.19 17.16
C HIS A 115 5.72 -5.49 16.10
N LYS A 116 4.48 -5.03 16.31
CA LYS A 116 3.38 -5.17 15.34
C LYS A 116 3.70 -4.55 13.98
N ALA A 117 4.33 -3.38 13.97
CA ALA A 117 4.76 -2.74 12.73
C ALA A 117 5.78 -3.59 11.97
N LYS A 118 6.78 -4.15 12.67
CA LYS A 118 7.77 -5.05 12.06
C LYS A 118 7.16 -6.36 11.56
N GLU A 119 6.23 -6.94 12.32
CA GLU A 119 5.51 -8.14 11.89
C GLU A 119 4.65 -7.86 10.65
N ALA A 120 3.96 -6.72 10.62
CA ALA A 120 3.17 -6.30 9.47
C ALA A 120 4.06 -6.04 8.24
N GLU A 121 5.22 -5.40 8.42
CA GLU A 121 6.21 -5.18 7.36
C GLU A 121 6.73 -6.52 6.81
N ALA A 122 7.13 -7.45 7.69
CA ALA A 122 7.59 -8.77 7.28
C ALA A 122 6.49 -9.57 6.55
N ALA A 123 5.24 -9.48 7.02
CA ALA A 123 4.10 -10.11 6.37
C ALA A 123 3.79 -9.48 4.99
N TYR A 124 3.89 -8.16 4.88
CA TYR A 124 3.73 -7.43 3.63
C TYR A 124 4.81 -7.81 2.61
N ASP A 125 6.08 -7.81 3.02
CA ASP A 125 7.20 -8.18 2.16
C ASP A 125 7.10 -9.64 1.69
N LYS A 126 6.69 -10.54 2.59
CA LYS A 126 6.42 -11.94 2.24
C LYS A 126 5.28 -12.05 1.23
N ALA A 127 4.15 -11.38 1.46
CA ALA A 127 3.02 -11.38 0.54
C ALA A 127 3.40 -10.81 -0.83
N LEU A 128 4.24 -9.77 -0.87
CA LEU A 128 4.74 -9.19 -2.11
C LEU A 128 5.69 -10.15 -2.86
N ALA A 129 6.58 -10.84 -2.14
CA ALA A 129 7.46 -11.85 -2.71
C ALA A 129 6.67 -13.04 -3.28
N ASP A 130 5.70 -13.55 -2.52
CA ASP A 130 4.82 -14.64 -2.92
C ASP A 130 3.98 -14.25 -4.14
N ALA A 131 3.39 -13.05 -4.16
CA ALA A 131 2.62 -12.54 -5.29
C ALA A 131 3.48 -12.39 -6.56
N ARG A 132 4.72 -11.90 -6.43
CA ARG A 132 5.67 -11.82 -7.56
C ARG A 132 6.06 -13.20 -8.07
N ALA A 133 6.32 -14.15 -7.17
CA ALA A 133 6.64 -15.52 -7.53
C ALA A 133 5.46 -16.17 -8.27
N GLU A 134 4.25 -15.99 -7.79
CA GLU A 134 3.04 -16.55 -8.41
C GLU A 134 2.74 -15.91 -9.77
N ALA A 135 2.87 -14.59 -9.88
CA ALA A 135 2.76 -13.89 -11.16
C ALA A 135 3.77 -14.43 -12.19
N ASN A 136 5.03 -14.63 -11.78
CA ASN A 136 6.06 -15.20 -12.65
C ASN A 136 5.72 -16.64 -13.08
N LYS A 137 5.19 -17.47 -12.18
CA LYS A 137 4.73 -18.83 -12.53
C LYS A 137 3.59 -18.80 -13.53
N ILE A 138 2.59 -17.94 -13.33
CA ILE A 138 1.45 -17.79 -14.25
C ILE A 138 1.95 -17.35 -15.63
N VAL A 139 2.85 -16.35 -15.69
CA VAL A 139 3.44 -15.89 -16.96
C VAL A 139 4.21 -17.03 -17.65
N ALA A 140 4.99 -17.81 -16.91
CA ALA A 140 5.73 -18.94 -17.47
C ALA A 140 4.80 -20.05 -17.99
N ALA A 141 3.77 -20.41 -17.22
CA ALA A 141 2.77 -21.40 -17.59
C ALA A 141 2.01 -20.98 -18.85
N ASN A 142 1.49 -19.75 -18.88
CA ASN A 142 0.76 -19.23 -20.03
C ASN A 142 1.64 -19.14 -21.27
N LYS A 143 2.92 -18.74 -21.14
CA LYS A 143 3.86 -18.74 -22.27
C LYS A 143 4.07 -20.16 -22.82
N ALA A 144 4.21 -21.15 -21.94
CA ALA A 144 4.37 -22.54 -22.36
C ALA A 144 3.11 -23.08 -23.06
N GLU A 145 1.93 -22.74 -22.57
CA GLU A 145 0.65 -23.10 -23.18
C GLU A 145 0.47 -22.44 -24.55
N ILE A 146 0.67 -21.12 -24.64
CA ILE A 146 0.61 -20.36 -25.90
C ILE A 146 1.59 -20.94 -26.91
N GLN A 147 2.82 -21.27 -26.50
CA GLN A 147 3.80 -21.85 -27.42
C GLN A 147 3.36 -23.24 -27.93
N LYS A 148 2.74 -24.04 -27.07
CA LYS A 148 2.20 -25.36 -27.45
C LYS A 148 1.05 -25.21 -28.46
N GLU A 149 0.10 -24.31 -28.20
CA GLU A 149 -1.01 -24.03 -29.11
C GLU A 149 -0.53 -23.47 -30.44
N LEU A 150 0.43 -22.54 -30.41
CA LEU A 150 1.05 -21.97 -31.61
C LEU A 150 1.72 -23.07 -32.45
N ASN A 151 2.50 -23.95 -31.83
CA ASN A 151 3.15 -25.05 -32.55
C ASN A 151 2.12 -26.01 -33.15
N ALA A 152 1.02 -26.29 -32.45
CA ALA A 152 -0.06 -27.13 -32.98
C ALA A 152 -0.78 -26.46 -34.16
N ALA A 153 -1.05 -25.15 -34.06
CA ALA A 153 -1.67 -24.39 -35.13
C ALA A 153 -0.77 -24.30 -36.38
N ILE A 154 0.54 -24.10 -36.19
CA ILE A 154 1.53 -24.12 -37.28
C ILE A 154 1.54 -25.50 -37.95
N ALA A 155 1.64 -26.58 -37.18
CA ALA A 155 1.65 -27.94 -37.74
C ALA A 155 0.37 -28.26 -38.52
N HIS A 156 -0.79 -27.81 -38.04
CA HIS A 156 -2.06 -27.95 -38.74
C HIS A 156 -2.08 -27.14 -40.04
N ALA A 157 -1.64 -25.87 -40.00
CA ALA A 157 -1.57 -25.01 -41.16
C ALA A 157 -0.62 -25.59 -42.24
N ASP A 158 0.55 -26.08 -41.84
CA ASP A 158 1.50 -26.72 -42.75
C ASP A 158 0.93 -27.98 -43.41
N ALA A 159 0.18 -28.79 -42.65
CA ALA A 159 -0.51 -29.96 -43.19
C ALA A 159 -1.60 -29.58 -44.22
N GLU A 160 -2.41 -28.54 -43.93
CA GLU A 160 -3.41 -28.05 -44.88
C GLU A 160 -2.79 -27.44 -46.13
N ILE A 161 -1.72 -26.65 -45.97
CA ILE A 161 -0.98 -26.07 -47.10
C ILE A 161 -0.40 -27.18 -47.96
N GLY A 162 0.22 -28.20 -47.36
CA GLY A 162 0.75 -29.36 -48.07
C GLY A 162 -0.33 -30.12 -48.84
N ALA A 163 -1.50 -30.33 -48.23
CA ALA A 163 -2.63 -30.98 -48.90
C ALA A 163 -3.15 -30.16 -50.10
N ARG A 164 -3.34 -28.85 -49.93
CA ARG A 164 -3.78 -27.94 -51.01
C ARG A 164 -2.76 -27.82 -52.13
N ALA A 165 -1.46 -27.81 -51.79
CA ALA A 165 -0.38 -27.81 -52.77
C ALA A 165 -0.42 -29.10 -53.61
N ALA A 166 -0.53 -30.27 -52.97
CA ALA A 166 -0.63 -31.55 -53.67
C ALA A 166 -1.89 -31.66 -54.55
N GLU A 167 -3.03 -31.13 -54.09
CA GLU A 167 -4.26 -31.05 -54.90
C GLU A 167 -4.06 -30.13 -56.13
N SER A 168 -3.45 -28.96 -55.92
CA SER A 168 -3.17 -28.00 -56.99
C SER A 168 -2.21 -28.57 -58.02
N GLU A 169 -1.17 -29.29 -57.59
CA GLU A 169 -0.23 -29.98 -58.47
C GLU A 169 -0.92 -31.03 -59.34
N LYS A 170 -1.84 -31.83 -58.76
CA LYS A 170 -2.65 -32.78 -59.54
C LYS A 170 -3.50 -32.08 -60.58
N ARG A 171 -4.23 -31.03 -60.21
CA ARG A 171 -5.07 -30.25 -61.13
C ARG A 171 -4.25 -29.60 -62.24
N ILE A 172 -3.08 -29.05 -61.92
CA ILE A 172 -2.15 -28.49 -62.91
C ILE A 172 -1.66 -29.60 -63.85
N GLY A 173 -1.35 -30.78 -63.33
CA GLY A 173 -0.96 -31.95 -64.13
C GLY A 173 -2.05 -32.37 -65.12
N GLU A 174 -3.31 -32.45 -64.66
CA GLU A 174 -4.47 -32.75 -65.50
C GLU A 174 -4.69 -31.70 -66.59
N ILE A 175 -4.65 -30.41 -66.24
CA ILE A 175 -4.79 -29.30 -67.20
C ILE A 175 -3.65 -29.33 -68.22
N ARG A 176 -2.42 -29.63 -67.81
CA ARG A 176 -1.29 -29.77 -68.74
C ARG A 176 -1.51 -30.93 -69.70
N ALA A 177 -2.00 -32.07 -69.21
CA ALA A 177 -2.29 -33.23 -70.05
C ALA A 177 -3.42 -32.94 -71.05
N SER A 178 -4.51 -32.32 -70.61
CA SER A 178 -5.61 -31.96 -71.51
C SER A 178 -5.19 -30.89 -72.52
N ALA A 179 -4.45 -29.87 -72.10
CA ALA A 179 -3.96 -28.81 -72.99
C ALA A 179 -3.05 -29.35 -74.10
N VAL A 180 -2.24 -30.38 -73.82
CA VAL A 180 -1.41 -31.04 -74.86
C VAL A 180 -2.27 -31.78 -75.87
N GLU A 181 -3.35 -32.43 -75.44
CA GLU A 181 -4.27 -33.14 -76.34
C GLU A 181 -5.13 -32.17 -77.16
N ASP A 182 -5.66 -31.12 -76.53
CA ASP A 182 -6.41 -30.05 -77.21
C ASP A 182 -5.52 -29.34 -78.24
N ALA A 183 -4.26 -29.05 -77.89
CA ALA A 183 -3.29 -28.47 -78.81
C ALA A 183 -2.99 -29.39 -80.01
N ARG A 184 -2.95 -30.72 -79.81
CA ARG A 184 -2.81 -31.70 -80.90
C ARG A 184 -4.02 -31.67 -81.83
N SER A 185 -5.23 -31.68 -81.27
CA SER A 185 -6.47 -31.63 -82.06
C SER A 185 -6.51 -30.35 -82.90
N VAL A 186 -6.31 -29.19 -82.27
CA VAL A 186 -6.31 -27.90 -82.97
C VAL A 186 -5.21 -27.83 -84.02
N ALA A 187 -4.01 -28.34 -83.74
CA ALA A 187 -2.94 -28.38 -84.73
C ALA A 187 -3.29 -29.25 -85.96
N ARG A 188 -3.94 -30.41 -85.75
CA ARG A 188 -4.43 -31.27 -86.83
C ARG A 188 -5.53 -30.59 -87.64
N ASP A 189 -6.52 -29.99 -86.98
CA ASP A 189 -7.63 -29.29 -87.61
C ASP A 189 -7.16 -28.09 -88.44
N VAL A 190 -6.26 -27.27 -87.89
CA VAL A 190 -5.67 -26.12 -88.60
C VAL A 190 -4.83 -26.59 -89.78
N THR A 191 -4.05 -27.67 -89.64
CA THR A 191 -3.24 -28.21 -90.74
C THR A 191 -4.12 -28.76 -91.87
N ALA A 192 -5.18 -29.49 -91.54
CA ALA A 192 -6.15 -30.00 -92.52
C ALA A 192 -6.84 -28.85 -93.28
N ALA A 193 -7.33 -27.83 -92.56
CA ALA A 193 -7.94 -26.65 -93.15
C ALA A 193 -6.97 -25.88 -94.05
N LEU A 194 -5.68 -25.80 -93.65
CA LEU A 194 -4.64 -25.15 -94.44
C LEU A 194 -4.40 -25.90 -95.76
N VAL A 195 -4.29 -27.23 -95.74
CA VAL A 195 -4.11 -28.06 -96.94
C VAL A 195 -5.27 -27.91 -97.92
N GLU A 196 -6.50 -27.87 -97.42
CA GLU A 196 -7.69 -27.61 -98.25
C GLU A 196 -7.67 -26.21 -98.86
N SER A 197 -7.26 -25.18 -98.09
CA SER A 197 -7.18 -23.79 -98.58
C SER A 197 -6.17 -23.60 -99.73
N PHE A 198 -5.10 -24.41 -99.76
CA PHE A 198 -4.10 -24.41 -100.84
C PHE A 198 -4.46 -25.33 -102.01
N GLY A 199 -5.67 -25.92 -102.02
CA GLY A 199 -6.18 -26.74 -103.13
C GLY A 199 -5.76 -28.21 -103.10
N GLY A 200 -5.20 -28.69 -101.99
CA GLY A 200 -4.91 -30.11 -101.76
C GLY A 200 -6.14 -30.89 -101.27
N LYS A 201 -6.15 -32.21 -101.43
CA LYS A 201 -7.09 -33.09 -100.72
C LYS A 201 -6.49 -33.45 -99.36
N SER A 202 -7.20 -33.13 -98.28
CA SER A 202 -6.80 -33.53 -96.93
C SER A 202 -6.91 -35.04 -96.75
N ASP A 203 -5.77 -35.72 -96.57
CA ASP A 203 -5.73 -37.09 -96.06
C ASP A 203 -5.44 -37.03 -94.55
N GLN A 204 -6.47 -37.31 -93.76
CA GLN A 204 -6.42 -37.21 -92.31
C GLN A 204 -5.34 -38.12 -91.68
N ASN A 205 -5.03 -39.26 -92.29
CA ASN A 205 -4.01 -40.16 -91.75
C ASN A 205 -2.60 -39.56 -91.91
N LEU A 206 -2.32 -38.97 -93.07
CA LEU A 206 -1.02 -38.31 -93.33
C LEU A 206 -0.84 -37.03 -92.52
N VAL A 207 -1.91 -36.25 -92.32
CA VAL A 207 -1.89 -35.04 -91.47
C VAL A 207 -1.62 -35.40 -90.01
N ASN A 208 -2.33 -36.42 -89.48
CA ASN A 208 -2.13 -36.86 -88.10
C ASN A 208 -0.70 -37.36 -87.85
N GLU A 209 -0.15 -38.16 -88.77
CA GLU A 209 1.20 -38.70 -88.64
C GLU A 209 2.29 -37.63 -88.76
N ALA A 210 2.12 -36.66 -89.66
CA ALA A 210 3.04 -35.53 -89.81
C ALA A 210 3.04 -34.60 -88.57
N VAL A 211 1.86 -34.29 -88.03
CA VAL A 211 1.73 -33.48 -86.81
C VAL A 211 2.30 -34.21 -85.59
N ASP A 212 2.04 -35.51 -85.45
CA ASP A 212 2.58 -36.31 -84.35
C ASP A 212 4.11 -36.44 -84.40
N GLN A 213 4.70 -36.62 -85.59
CA GLN A 213 6.16 -36.59 -85.75
C GLN A 213 6.76 -35.24 -85.35
N ARG A 214 6.10 -34.13 -85.72
CA ARG A 214 6.61 -32.79 -85.38
C ARG A 214 6.47 -32.44 -83.92
N LEU A 215 5.38 -32.87 -83.26
CA LEU A 215 5.20 -32.68 -81.82
C LEU A 215 6.13 -33.58 -80.99
N LYS A 216 6.40 -34.82 -81.44
CA LYS A 216 7.44 -35.67 -80.80
C LYS A 216 8.83 -35.07 -80.91
N GLY A 217 9.16 -34.42 -82.02
CA GLY A 217 10.46 -33.77 -82.24
C GLY A 217 10.67 -32.47 -81.47
N ALA A 218 9.61 -31.83 -80.97
CA ALA A 218 9.69 -30.59 -80.17
C ALA A 218 9.66 -30.83 -78.65
N LEU A 219 9.42 -32.06 -78.21
CA LEU A 219 9.34 -32.49 -76.79
C LEU A 219 10.61 -33.20 -76.29
N GLN A 220 11.66 -33.30 -77.11
CA GLN A 220 13.03 -33.68 -76.68
C GLN A 220 13.85 -32.42 -76.41
#